data_AF-A0A418VGD7-F1
#
_entry.id   AF-A0A418VGD7-F1
#
_cell.length_a   1.000
_cell.length_b   1.000
_cell.length_c   1.000
_cell.angle_alpha   90.00
_cell.angle_beta   90.00
_cell.angle_gamma   90.00
#
_symmetry.space_group_name_H-M   'P 1'
#
loop_
_entity.id
_entity.type
_entity.pdbx_description
1 polymer ?
#
loop_
_entity_poly.entity_id
_entity_poly.type
_entity_poly.pdbx_seq_one_letter_code
_entity_poly.pdbx_strand_id
1 'polypeptide(L)'
;MTDLETLDDAALVAAWFDSLPRDEEIEHVGAYNRRFQERARQRGRIVQVLRSRGGASLRGLLEHADPTVAKAATLALEQPDGPLPAQVPPLPPEHPAFWMIRNPPPPALSAAEIAHRLGKILPDHTDALLRCLRPAIGLWPQAERPDAPVDGSRLGGMPYAPPGWDWPVAAGEPMLFIGQINCADVQGLPGAEVLPHRGLLSLFADHDTAMGCLLTGQGGAVYHWPDTDGLVPAEPPLKVLMQLARAELLFRPMFDLPDPNSSIISAILPDREHLGVYESFCREMTTYGMPEAWSGASGSKLLGWPDLLQDEDFALDEPFVGYRLLLQLDSYTNGQDFVDWGPGGYLYYFLSGQAFAQQRWDAAELAMQCT
;
A
#
# COMPACT_ATOMS: atom_id res chain seq x y z
N MET A 1 27.72 7.27 4.32
CA MET A 1 27.19 8.32 5.24
C MET A 1 28.38 9.07 5.79
N THR A 2 28.50 10.37 5.49
CA THR A 2 29.55 11.23 6.05
C THR A 2 29.30 11.39 7.54
N ASP A 3 30.33 11.24 8.36
CA ASP A 3 30.23 11.48 9.79
C ASP A 3 30.17 12.98 10.06
N LEU A 4 28.95 13.51 10.22
CA LEU A 4 28.69 14.94 10.40
C LEU A 4 29.40 15.52 11.62
N GLU A 5 29.72 14.70 12.63
CA GLU A 5 30.40 15.15 13.84
C GLU A 5 31.88 15.51 13.59
N THR A 6 32.46 14.98 12.50
CA THR A 6 33.86 15.23 12.11
C THR A 6 34.04 16.46 11.21
N LEU A 7 32.95 17.00 10.66
CA LEU A 7 33.00 18.18 9.78
C LEU A 7 33.20 19.46 10.59
N ASP A 8 33.92 20.43 10.03
CA ASP A 8 33.96 21.78 10.58
C ASP A 8 32.64 22.53 10.31
N ASP A 9 32.45 23.65 11.01
CA ASP A 9 31.22 24.43 10.91
C ASP A 9 30.98 25.01 9.50
N ALA A 10 32.04 25.30 8.75
CA ALA A 10 31.91 25.82 7.38
C ALA A 10 31.41 24.74 6.42
N ALA A 11 31.93 23.51 6.54
CA ALA A 11 31.48 22.35 5.78
C ALA A 11 30.05 21.94 6.17
N LEU A 12 29.68 22.04 7.45
CA LEU A 12 28.31 21.81 7.91
C LEU A 12 27.33 22.84 7.34
N VAL A 13 27.71 24.12 7.33
CA VAL A 13 26.88 25.18 6.72
C VAL A 13 26.73 24.95 5.22
N ALA A 14 27.79 24.58 4.50
CA ALA A 14 27.70 24.24 3.07
C ALA A 14 26.75 23.05 2.82
N ALA A 15 26.86 21.98 3.59
CA ALA A 15 25.95 20.83 3.51
C ALA A 15 24.50 21.19 3.87
N TRP A 16 24.30 22.14 4.79
CA TRP A 16 22.98 22.67 5.13
C TRP A 16 22.36 23.45 3.96
N PHE A 17 23.14 24.29 3.27
CA PHE A 17 22.71 24.99 2.06
C PHE A 17 22.26 24.03 0.95
N ASP A 18 23.01 22.95 0.71
CA ASP A 18 22.65 21.94 -0.28
C ASP A 18 21.37 21.16 0.07
N SER A 19 20.98 21.16 1.35
CA SER A 19 19.75 20.53 1.83
C SER A 19 18.52 21.45 1.79
N LEU A 20 18.68 22.74 1.48
CA LEU A 20 17.54 23.66 1.37
C LEU A 20 16.69 23.34 0.13
N PRO A 21 15.37 23.58 0.19
CA PRO A 21 14.53 23.45 -0.99
C PRO A 21 15.04 24.40 -2.08
N ARG A 22 15.14 23.90 -3.31
CA ARG A 22 15.39 24.71 -4.50
C ARG A 22 14.14 24.62 -5.36
N ASP A 23 13.79 25.71 -6.04
CA ASP A 23 12.77 25.71 -7.08
C ASP A 23 13.33 24.92 -8.28
N GLU A 24 13.27 23.59 -8.19
CA GLU A 24 13.47 22.68 -9.33
C GLU A 24 12.12 22.53 -10.05
N GLU A 25 12.13 22.43 -11.39
CA GLU A 25 10.93 22.06 -12.14
C GLU A 25 10.45 20.68 -11.65
N ILE A 26 9.26 20.64 -11.06
CA ILE A 26 8.70 19.43 -10.45
C ILE A 26 8.13 18.55 -11.56
N GLU A 27 8.95 17.65 -12.10
CA GLU A 27 8.48 16.61 -13.03
C GLU A 27 7.81 15.44 -12.27
N HIS A 28 8.29 15.11 -11.06
CA HIS A 28 7.80 13.98 -10.24
C HIS A 28 7.67 14.33 -8.75
N VAL A 29 6.44 14.39 -8.25
CA VAL A 29 6.11 14.87 -6.89
C VAL A 29 6.61 13.91 -5.81
N GLY A 30 6.55 12.59 -6.00
CA GLY A 30 6.99 11.65 -4.98
C GLY A 30 8.52 11.52 -4.90
N ALA A 31 9.22 11.57 -6.04
CA ALA A 31 10.69 11.73 -6.07
C ALA A 31 11.15 13.01 -5.38
N TYR A 32 10.45 14.12 -5.63
CA TYR A 32 10.66 15.37 -4.91
C TYR A 32 10.40 15.19 -3.41
N ASN A 33 9.28 14.57 -3.00
CA ASN A 33 8.94 14.36 -1.59
C ASN A 33 9.95 13.46 -0.86
N ARG A 34 10.45 12.39 -1.48
CA ARG A 34 11.51 11.54 -0.91
C ARG A 34 12.81 12.33 -0.72
N ARG A 35 13.28 12.99 -1.78
CA ARG A 35 14.48 13.84 -1.72
C ARG A 35 14.29 14.96 -0.70
N PHE A 36 13.09 15.54 -0.61
CA PHE A 36 12.74 16.56 0.36
C PHE A 36 12.77 16.03 1.78
N GLN A 37 12.22 14.84 2.04
CA GLN A 37 12.26 14.19 3.36
C GLN A 37 13.69 13.78 3.74
N GLU A 38 14.47 13.23 2.83
CA GLU A 38 15.89 12.90 3.05
C GLU A 38 16.71 14.15 3.33
N ARG A 39 16.56 15.19 2.49
CA ARG A 39 17.19 16.51 2.70
C ARG A 39 16.73 17.12 4.02
N ALA A 40 15.46 16.99 4.40
CA ALA A 40 14.94 17.48 5.67
C ALA A 40 15.54 16.74 6.88
N ARG A 41 15.69 15.41 6.81
CA ARG A 41 16.38 14.61 7.84
C ARG A 41 17.85 15.01 7.98
N GLN A 42 18.54 15.13 6.86
CA GLN A 42 19.93 15.57 6.83
C GLN A 42 20.08 16.99 7.40
N ARG A 43 19.19 17.91 6.99
CA ARG A 43 19.12 19.29 7.50
C ARG A 43 18.94 19.34 9.01
N GLY A 44 18.00 18.54 9.55
CA GLY A 44 17.75 18.45 11.00
C GLY A 44 19.00 17.98 11.77
N ARG A 45 19.68 16.94 11.27
CA ARG A 45 20.93 16.45 11.89
C ARG A 45 22.04 17.49 11.86
N ILE A 46 22.21 18.22 10.75
CA ILE A 46 23.20 19.29 10.64
C ILE A 46 22.90 20.43 11.62
N VAL A 47 21.63 20.85 11.71
CA VAL A 47 21.20 21.88 12.68
C VAL A 47 21.49 21.44 14.11
N GLN A 48 21.25 20.18 14.45
CA GLN A 48 21.54 19.63 15.77
C GLN A 48 23.03 19.73 16.12
N VAL A 49 23.93 19.35 15.20
CA VAL A 49 25.39 19.47 15.40
C VAL A 49 25.84 20.93 15.51
N LEU A 50 25.33 21.81 14.65
CA LEU A 50 25.66 23.24 14.71
C LEU A 50 25.18 23.88 16.02
N ARG A 51 24.01 23.48 16.54
CA ARG A 51 23.49 23.95 17.82
C ARG A 51 24.28 23.41 19.01
N SER A 52 24.67 22.13 18.99
CA SER A 52 25.52 21.56 20.06
C SER A 52 26.88 22.23 20.14
N ARG A 53 27.34 22.86 19.04
CA ARG A 53 28.56 23.70 18.97
C ARG A 53 28.32 25.19 19.28
N GLY A 54 27.14 25.54 19.81
CA GLY A 54 26.80 26.89 20.23
C GLY A 54 26.06 27.75 19.19
N GLY A 55 25.78 27.23 18.00
CA GLY A 55 24.87 27.83 17.01
C GLY A 55 25.31 29.19 16.45
N ALA A 56 26.58 29.59 16.63
CA ALA A 56 27.10 30.86 16.13
C ALA A 56 27.02 30.94 14.59
N SER A 57 27.32 29.83 13.93
CA SER A 57 27.27 29.68 12.48
C SER A 57 25.85 29.86 11.91
N LEU A 58 24.81 29.36 12.62
CA LEU A 58 23.40 29.59 12.24
C LEU A 58 22.97 31.03 12.47
N ARG A 59 23.40 31.65 13.58
CA ARG A 59 23.11 33.06 13.87
C ARG A 59 23.74 34.01 12.85
N GLY A 60 24.92 33.67 12.34
CA GLY A 60 25.56 34.42 11.24
C GLY A 60 24.78 34.40 9.92
N LEU A 61 23.82 33.50 9.75
CA LEU A 61 22.99 33.38 8.55
C LEU A 61 21.67 34.16 8.64
N LEU A 62 21.33 34.76 9.79
CA LEU A 62 20.09 35.51 9.98
C LEU A 62 20.00 36.75 9.08
N GLU A 63 21.14 37.35 8.73
CA GLU A 63 21.25 38.52 7.87
C GLU A 63 21.71 38.17 6.44
N HIS A 64 21.57 36.90 6.04
CA HIS A 64 22.00 36.45 4.71
C HIS A 64 21.22 37.17 3.60
N ALA A 65 21.90 37.48 2.48
CA ALA A 65 21.33 38.23 1.37
C ALA A 65 20.16 37.51 0.67
N ASP A 66 20.13 36.17 0.76
CA ASP A 66 19.00 35.35 0.31
C ASP A 66 17.94 35.23 1.41
N PRO A 67 16.71 35.74 1.20
CA PRO A 67 15.64 35.72 2.20
C PRO A 67 15.18 34.30 2.57
N THR A 68 15.33 33.32 1.67
CA THR A 68 15.00 31.91 1.94
C THR A 68 15.96 31.33 2.97
N VAL A 69 17.23 31.66 2.84
CA VAL A 69 18.31 31.24 3.74
C VAL A 69 18.12 31.87 5.11
N ALA A 70 17.88 33.19 5.17
CA ALA A 70 17.63 33.90 6.42
C ALA A 70 16.42 33.32 7.18
N LYS A 71 15.31 33.09 6.47
CA LYS A 71 14.10 32.47 7.03
C LYS A 71 14.36 31.04 7.54
N ALA A 72 15.10 30.24 6.79
CA ALA A 72 15.45 28.88 7.20
C ALA A 72 16.38 28.85 8.44
N ALA A 73 17.30 29.81 8.55
CA ALA A 73 18.17 29.96 9.73
C ALA A 73 17.36 30.36 10.97
N THR A 74 16.39 31.27 10.84
CA THR A 74 15.45 31.63 11.91
C THR A 74 14.70 30.39 12.42
N LEU A 75 14.07 29.63 11.52
CA LEU A 75 13.35 28.41 11.88
C LEU A 75 14.25 27.36 12.55
N ALA A 76 15.50 27.21 12.10
CA ALA A 76 16.45 26.28 12.68
C ALA A 76 16.86 26.65 14.12
N LEU A 77 16.90 27.94 14.44
CA LEU A 77 17.17 28.46 15.79
C LEU A 77 15.94 28.39 16.70
N GLU A 78 14.73 28.50 16.14
CA GLU A 78 13.46 28.42 16.87
C GLU A 78 12.99 26.99 17.16
N GLN A 79 13.52 25.97 16.46
CA GLN A 79 13.19 24.57 16.74
C GLN A 79 13.52 24.22 18.20
N PRO A 80 12.64 23.51 18.93
CA PRO A 80 12.93 23.05 20.29
C PRO A 80 14.10 22.06 20.28
N ASP A 81 14.94 22.09 21.33
CA ASP A 81 15.99 21.08 21.50
C ASP A 81 15.34 19.72 21.77
N GLY A 82 15.51 18.78 20.84
CA GLY A 82 14.92 17.44 20.91
C GLY A 82 14.97 16.75 19.55
N PRO A 83 14.70 15.43 19.49
CA PRO A 83 14.50 14.78 18.20
C PRO A 83 13.40 15.51 17.42
N LEU A 84 13.54 15.58 16.09
CA LEU A 84 12.42 15.93 15.20
C LEU A 84 11.17 15.19 15.69
N PRO A 85 9.97 15.81 15.72
CA PRO A 85 8.76 15.12 16.15
C PRO A 85 8.72 13.78 15.42
N ALA A 86 8.73 12.71 16.22
CA ALA A 86 8.73 11.38 15.67
C ALA A 86 7.55 11.26 14.71
N GLN A 87 7.73 10.44 13.66
CA GLN A 87 6.62 9.76 13.03
C GLN A 87 5.60 9.33 14.09
N VAL A 88 4.32 9.30 13.73
CA VAL A 88 3.24 8.76 14.58
C VAL A 88 3.83 7.62 15.42
N PRO A 89 3.87 7.76 16.77
CA PRO A 89 4.63 6.84 17.59
C PRO A 89 4.21 5.41 17.25
N PRO A 90 5.16 4.47 17.12
CA PRO A 90 4.83 3.11 16.71
C PRO A 90 3.76 2.57 17.63
N LEU A 91 2.72 1.99 17.05
CA LEU A 91 1.62 1.43 17.82
C LEU A 91 2.19 0.38 18.80
N PRO A 92 1.69 0.33 20.04
CA PRO A 92 2.20 -0.63 21.00
C PRO A 92 1.87 -2.06 20.53
N PRO A 93 2.69 -3.08 20.85
CA PRO A 93 2.49 -4.45 20.36
C PRO A 93 1.09 -5.03 20.70
N GLU A 94 0.47 -4.62 21.79
CA GLU A 94 -0.88 -5.00 22.21
C GLU A 94 -2.00 -4.29 21.44
N HIS A 95 -1.69 -3.31 20.58
CA HIS A 95 -2.69 -2.53 19.86
C HIS A 95 -3.64 -3.44 19.04
N PRO A 96 -4.96 -3.16 19.02
CA PRO A 96 -5.93 -4.00 18.31
C PRO A 96 -5.67 -4.15 16.80
N ALA A 97 -5.02 -3.16 16.18
CA ALA A 97 -4.61 -3.25 14.77
C ALA A 97 -3.68 -4.44 14.49
N PHE A 98 -2.89 -4.89 15.47
CA PHE A 98 -2.01 -6.06 15.34
C PHE A 98 -2.66 -7.38 15.77
N TRP A 99 -3.98 -7.39 16.03
CA TRP A 99 -4.68 -8.62 16.38
C TRP A 99 -4.59 -9.65 15.23
N MET A 100 -4.78 -9.22 13.98
CA MET A 100 -4.74 -10.11 12.81
C MET A 100 -3.40 -10.85 12.68
N ILE A 101 -2.29 -10.15 12.93
CA ILE A 101 -0.93 -10.71 12.88
C ILE A 101 -0.73 -11.90 13.83
N ARG A 102 -1.50 -11.95 14.91
CA ARG A 102 -1.34 -12.92 16.01
C ARG A 102 -2.40 -14.01 16.03
N ASN A 103 -3.40 -13.91 15.16
CA ASN A 103 -4.56 -14.80 15.16
C ASN A 103 -4.81 -15.33 13.75
N PRO A 104 -5.28 -16.57 13.60
CA PRO A 104 -5.72 -17.06 12.29
C PRO A 104 -6.96 -16.27 11.81
N PRO A 105 -7.21 -16.22 10.49
CA PRO A 105 -8.42 -15.61 9.97
C PRO A 105 -9.67 -16.32 10.52
N PRO A 106 -10.68 -15.59 11.02
CA PRO A 106 -11.96 -16.19 11.39
C PRO A 106 -12.72 -16.63 10.13
N PRO A 107 -13.70 -17.55 10.26
CA PRO A 107 -14.57 -17.90 9.14
C PRO A 107 -15.31 -16.66 8.62
N ALA A 108 -15.60 -16.64 7.32
CA ALA A 108 -16.47 -15.64 6.69
C ALA A 108 -17.91 -16.17 6.62
N LEU A 109 -18.88 -15.29 6.35
CA LEU A 109 -20.25 -15.71 6.06
C LEU A 109 -20.30 -16.58 4.80
N SER A 110 -21.06 -17.66 4.85
CA SER A 110 -21.32 -18.47 3.65
C SER A 110 -22.29 -17.78 2.69
N ALA A 111 -22.24 -18.14 1.40
CA ALA A 111 -23.18 -17.61 0.40
C ALA A 111 -24.66 -17.84 0.79
N ALA A 112 -24.97 -18.97 1.45
CA ALA A 112 -26.33 -19.27 1.91
C ALA A 112 -26.77 -18.35 3.06
N GLU A 113 -25.87 -18.05 4.00
CA GLU A 113 -26.15 -17.09 5.07
C GLU A 113 -26.31 -15.67 4.52
N ILE A 114 -25.48 -15.27 3.56
CA ILE A 114 -25.58 -13.97 2.89
C ILE A 114 -26.94 -13.85 2.20
N ALA A 115 -27.33 -14.85 1.40
CA ALA A 115 -28.63 -14.87 0.73
C ALA A 115 -29.81 -14.80 1.70
N HIS A 116 -29.75 -15.56 2.80
CA HIS A 116 -30.80 -15.53 3.83
C HIS A 116 -30.90 -14.19 4.55
N ARG A 117 -29.76 -13.55 4.87
CA ARG A 117 -29.74 -12.24 5.55
C ARG A 117 -30.21 -11.14 4.61
N LEU A 118 -29.69 -11.07 3.38
CA LEU A 118 -30.14 -10.14 2.35
C LEU A 118 -31.65 -10.26 2.10
N GLY A 119 -32.17 -11.49 1.97
CA GLY A 119 -33.60 -11.76 1.81
C GLY A 119 -34.50 -11.19 2.90
N LYS A 120 -33.96 -10.99 4.11
CA LYS A 120 -34.69 -10.39 5.23
C LYS A 120 -34.61 -8.87 5.24
N ILE A 121 -33.45 -8.29 4.93
CA ILE A 121 -33.20 -6.85 5.08
C ILE A 121 -33.52 -6.06 3.82
N LEU A 122 -33.41 -6.68 2.64
CA LEU A 122 -33.64 -6.07 1.32
C LEU A 122 -34.38 -7.07 0.39
N PRO A 123 -35.59 -7.53 0.76
CA PRO A 123 -36.29 -8.62 0.05
C PRO A 123 -36.49 -8.33 -1.44
N ASP A 124 -36.87 -7.11 -1.81
CA ASP A 124 -37.17 -6.74 -3.20
C ASP A 124 -35.93 -6.65 -4.09
N HIS A 125 -34.74 -6.52 -3.50
CA HIS A 125 -33.46 -6.34 -4.20
C HIS A 125 -32.51 -7.53 -4.08
N THR A 126 -32.90 -8.55 -3.30
CA THR A 126 -32.02 -9.68 -2.94
C THR A 126 -31.50 -10.41 -4.17
N ASP A 127 -32.36 -10.73 -5.13
CA ASP A 127 -31.95 -11.44 -6.34
C ASP A 127 -30.96 -10.61 -7.19
N ALA A 128 -31.11 -9.29 -7.22
CA ALA A 128 -30.21 -8.40 -7.93
C ALA A 128 -28.83 -8.34 -7.27
N LEU A 129 -28.80 -8.19 -5.94
CA LEU A 129 -27.55 -8.18 -5.17
C LEU A 129 -26.83 -9.54 -5.23
N LEU A 130 -27.57 -10.65 -5.14
CA LEU A 130 -26.98 -11.99 -5.22
C LEU A 130 -26.38 -12.33 -6.59
N ARG A 131 -26.84 -11.71 -7.68
CA ARG A 131 -26.17 -11.81 -8.99
C ARG A 131 -24.80 -11.13 -9.01
N CYS A 132 -24.55 -10.21 -8.09
CA CYS A 132 -23.27 -9.55 -7.93
C CYS A 132 -22.33 -10.28 -6.96
N LEU A 133 -22.80 -11.28 -6.21
CA LEU A 133 -21.99 -12.00 -5.24
C LEU A 133 -20.82 -12.74 -5.93
N ARG A 134 -19.59 -12.48 -5.48
CA ARG A 134 -18.38 -13.10 -6.03
C ARG A 134 -17.53 -13.71 -4.92
N PRO A 135 -16.80 -14.81 -5.17
CA PRO A 135 -15.76 -15.24 -4.24
C PRO A 135 -14.61 -14.21 -4.22
N ALA A 136 -14.00 -14.05 -3.05
CA ALA A 136 -12.78 -13.30 -2.83
C ALA A 136 -11.92 -14.03 -1.79
N ILE A 137 -10.63 -13.68 -1.75
CA ILE A 137 -9.69 -14.28 -0.82
C ILE A 137 -9.03 -13.16 -0.02
N GLY A 138 -9.47 -12.97 1.22
CA GLY A 138 -8.87 -12.01 2.13
C GLY A 138 -7.41 -12.35 2.39
N LEU A 139 -6.55 -11.36 2.28
CA LEU A 139 -5.14 -11.46 2.62
C LEU A 139 -4.99 -11.22 4.12
N TRP A 140 -4.37 -12.17 4.81
CA TRP A 140 -4.29 -12.16 6.25
C TRP A 140 -2.82 -12.14 6.70
N PRO A 141 -2.24 -10.95 6.95
CA PRO A 141 -0.86 -10.82 7.35
C PRO A 141 -0.56 -11.58 8.64
N GLN A 142 0.61 -12.18 8.70
CA GLN A 142 1.20 -12.85 9.87
C GLN A 142 2.63 -12.36 10.06
N ALA A 143 3.13 -12.52 11.28
CA ALA A 143 4.53 -12.22 11.58
C ALA A 143 5.46 -13.07 10.70
N GLU A 144 6.61 -12.49 10.34
CA GLU A 144 7.67 -13.21 9.62
C GLU A 144 8.06 -14.48 10.38
N ARG A 145 8.24 -15.57 9.63
CA ARG A 145 8.69 -16.85 10.19
C ARG A 145 10.05 -17.23 9.60
N PRO A 146 11.06 -17.58 10.43
CA PRO A 146 12.39 -17.95 9.94
C PRO A 146 12.42 -19.16 9.00
N ASP A 147 11.42 -20.04 9.09
CA ASP A 147 11.28 -21.27 8.30
C ASP A 147 10.30 -21.12 7.12
N ALA A 148 9.79 -19.91 6.86
CA ALA A 148 8.87 -19.69 5.75
C ALA A 148 9.57 -19.92 4.40
N PRO A 149 8.92 -20.64 3.46
CA PRO A 149 9.49 -20.90 2.15
C PRO A 149 9.76 -19.61 1.39
N VAL A 150 10.80 -19.63 0.55
CA VAL A 150 11.23 -18.46 -0.23
C VAL A 150 10.20 -18.03 -1.26
N ASP A 151 9.42 -18.97 -1.76
CA ASP A 151 8.32 -18.78 -2.70
C ASP A 151 6.96 -18.72 -1.99
N GLY A 152 6.91 -18.72 -0.66
CA GLY A 152 5.66 -18.57 0.08
C GLY A 152 4.97 -17.24 -0.17
N SER A 153 3.64 -17.22 -0.04
CA SER A 153 2.84 -16.00 -0.17
C SER A 153 3.13 -15.02 0.97
N ARG A 154 3.42 -13.76 0.62
CA ARG A 154 3.80 -12.71 1.56
C ARG A 154 3.60 -11.30 0.99
N LEU A 155 3.57 -10.33 1.88
CA LEU A 155 3.79 -8.91 1.55
C LEU A 155 5.22 -8.50 1.91
N GLY A 156 5.77 -7.59 1.13
CA GLY A 156 7.12 -7.06 1.31
C GLY A 156 8.24 -8.11 1.29
N GLY A 157 9.37 -7.77 1.89
CA GLY A 157 10.62 -8.50 1.76
C GLY A 157 11.33 -8.19 0.44
N MET A 158 12.24 -9.07 0.01
CA MET A 158 12.85 -8.97 -1.32
C MET A 158 12.15 -9.92 -2.29
N PRO A 159 11.96 -9.50 -3.56
CA PRO A 159 11.41 -10.36 -4.58
C PRO A 159 12.41 -11.47 -4.94
N TYR A 160 11.85 -12.62 -5.32
CA TYR A 160 12.59 -13.67 -5.98
C TYR A 160 12.22 -13.66 -7.46
N ALA A 161 13.22 -13.76 -8.32
CA ALA A 161 13.06 -13.68 -9.76
C ALA A 161 14.05 -14.63 -10.48
N PRO A 162 13.81 -14.93 -11.77
CA PRO A 162 14.78 -15.68 -12.55
C PRO A 162 16.15 -14.98 -12.60
N PRO A 163 17.27 -15.71 -12.67
CA PRO A 163 18.60 -15.11 -12.79
C PRO A 163 18.70 -14.19 -14.01
N GLY A 164 19.23 -12.99 -13.82
CA GLY A 164 19.37 -11.99 -14.88
C GLY A 164 18.08 -11.26 -15.25
N TRP A 165 17.02 -11.40 -14.45
CA TRP A 165 15.82 -10.57 -14.57
C TRP A 165 16.12 -9.12 -14.20
N ASP A 166 15.59 -8.19 -15.01
CA ASP A 166 15.71 -6.76 -14.78
C ASP A 166 14.59 -6.25 -13.86
N TRP A 167 14.98 -5.48 -12.85
CA TRP A 167 14.03 -4.85 -11.93
C TRP A 167 13.11 -3.88 -12.68
N PRO A 168 11.78 -3.90 -12.48
CA PRO A 168 10.85 -3.07 -13.21
C PRO A 168 11.00 -1.60 -12.83
N VAL A 169 10.97 -0.74 -13.84
CA VAL A 169 11.18 0.70 -13.70
C VAL A 169 9.94 1.44 -14.20
N ALA A 170 9.43 2.38 -13.40
CA ALA A 170 8.41 3.35 -13.80
C ALA A 170 9.01 4.75 -13.70
N ALA A 171 8.77 5.61 -14.70
CA ALA A 171 9.26 6.99 -14.71
C ALA A 171 10.77 7.14 -14.41
N GLY A 172 11.59 6.16 -14.81
CA GLY A 172 13.04 6.17 -14.56
C GLY A 172 13.45 5.73 -13.15
N GLU A 173 12.51 5.31 -12.30
CA GLU A 173 12.77 4.82 -10.96
C GLU A 173 12.36 3.34 -10.76
N PRO A 174 13.12 2.57 -9.96
CA PRO A 174 12.75 1.21 -9.60
C PRO A 174 11.40 1.16 -8.87
N MET A 175 10.50 0.30 -9.34
CA MET A 175 9.21 0.07 -8.68
C MET A 175 9.40 -0.56 -7.29
N LEU A 176 8.47 -0.25 -6.38
CA LEU A 176 8.37 -0.85 -5.06
C LEU A 176 7.88 -2.30 -5.19
N PHE A 177 8.57 -3.24 -4.54
CA PHE A 177 8.06 -4.59 -4.39
C PHE A 177 6.96 -4.62 -3.33
N ILE A 178 5.76 -5.02 -3.74
CA ILE A 178 4.57 -5.04 -2.89
C ILE A 178 4.45 -6.38 -2.16
N GLY A 179 4.69 -7.47 -2.88
CA GLY A 179 4.56 -8.81 -2.34
C GLY A 179 4.48 -9.86 -3.43
N GLN A 180 4.24 -11.09 -2.99
CA GLN A 180 4.10 -12.23 -3.88
C GLN A 180 3.03 -13.21 -3.37
N ILE A 181 2.37 -13.88 -4.32
CA ILE A 181 1.39 -14.92 -4.04
C ILE A 181 1.86 -16.19 -4.73
N ASN A 182 2.15 -17.22 -3.94
CA ASN A 182 2.33 -18.56 -4.48
C ASN A 182 0.97 -19.07 -4.92
N CYS A 183 0.82 -19.36 -6.20
CA CYS A 183 -0.43 -19.83 -6.73
C CYS A 183 -0.87 -21.16 -6.11
N ALA A 184 0.07 -21.98 -5.62
CA ALA A 184 -0.21 -23.22 -4.91
C ALA A 184 -0.91 -23.00 -3.56
N ASP A 185 -0.58 -21.91 -2.86
CA ASP A 185 -1.12 -21.63 -1.52
C ASP A 185 -2.62 -21.30 -1.53
N VAL A 186 -3.12 -20.81 -2.66
CA VAL A 186 -4.53 -20.42 -2.86
C VAL A 186 -5.34 -21.49 -3.59
N GLN A 187 -4.72 -22.58 -4.06
CA GLN A 187 -5.43 -23.62 -4.80
C GLN A 187 -6.55 -24.25 -3.96
N GLY A 188 -7.70 -24.45 -4.60
CA GLY A 188 -8.88 -25.04 -3.96
C GLY A 188 -9.70 -24.04 -3.12
N LEU A 189 -9.25 -22.80 -2.95
CA LEU A 189 -10.09 -21.73 -2.42
C LEU A 189 -11.09 -21.26 -3.48
N PRO A 190 -12.33 -20.91 -3.12
CA PRO A 190 -13.32 -20.38 -4.07
C PRO A 190 -12.78 -19.18 -4.84
N GLY A 191 -12.95 -19.17 -6.16
CA GLY A 191 -12.50 -18.09 -7.04
C GLY A 191 -11.05 -18.24 -7.51
N ALA A 192 -10.21 -19.01 -6.82
CA ALA A 192 -8.81 -19.19 -7.19
C ALA A 192 -8.60 -19.92 -8.52
N GLU A 193 -9.64 -20.55 -9.09
CA GLU A 193 -9.58 -21.21 -10.40
C GLU A 193 -9.23 -20.27 -11.56
N VAL A 194 -9.38 -18.96 -11.37
CA VAL A 194 -8.98 -17.95 -12.38
C VAL A 194 -7.49 -17.60 -12.30
N LEU A 195 -6.81 -17.97 -11.22
CA LEU A 195 -5.38 -17.79 -11.04
C LEU A 195 -4.62 -19.00 -11.63
N PRO A 196 -3.32 -18.87 -11.92
CA PRO A 196 -2.52 -20.02 -12.33
C PRO A 196 -2.59 -21.14 -11.29
N HIS A 197 -2.44 -22.40 -11.70
CA HIS A 197 -2.45 -23.52 -10.74
C HIS A 197 -1.16 -23.65 -9.92
N ARG A 198 -0.06 -23.05 -10.41
CA ARG A 198 1.27 -23.11 -9.81
C ARG A 198 2.09 -21.89 -10.19
N GLY A 199 3.23 -21.76 -9.54
CA GLY A 199 4.17 -20.67 -9.77
C GLY A 199 3.91 -19.50 -8.83
N LEU A 200 4.64 -18.41 -9.09
CA LEU A 200 4.67 -17.25 -8.22
C LEU A 200 4.18 -16.01 -8.97
N LEU A 201 3.14 -15.36 -8.44
CA LEU A 201 2.77 -14.01 -8.86
C LEU A 201 3.58 -13.01 -8.03
N SER A 202 4.39 -12.17 -8.67
CA SER A 202 5.17 -11.11 -8.02
C SER A 202 4.63 -9.75 -8.44
N LEU A 203 4.27 -8.91 -7.46
CA LEU A 203 3.60 -7.63 -7.70
C LEU A 203 4.49 -6.46 -7.32
N PHE A 204 4.52 -5.46 -8.20
CA PHE A 204 5.30 -4.24 -8.07
C PHE A 204 4.44 -3.02 -8.36
N ALA A 205 4.74 -1.91 -7.71
CA ALA A 205 4.04 -0.64 -7.88
C ALA A 205 5.02 0.50 -8.13
N ASP A 206 4.64 1.40 -9.02
CA ASP A 206 5.20 2.73 -9.09
C ASP A 206 5.08 3.41 -7.72
N HIS A 207 6.19 3.96 -7.25
CA HIS A 207 6.27 4.45 -5.89
C HIS A 207 5.41 5.69 -5.69
N ASP A 208 5.40 6.60 -6.67
CA ASP A 208 4.63 7.84 -6.57
C ASP A 208 3.13 7.55 -6.58
N THR A 209 2.69 6.56 -7.33
CA THR A 209 1.30 6.05 -7.30
C THR A 209 0.96 5.41 -5.96
N ALA A 210 1.81 4.52 -5.44
CA ALA A 210 1.58 3.86 -4.14
C ALA A 210 1.51 4.85 -2.97
N MET A 211 2.17 6.00 -3.08
CA MET A 211 2.15 7.07 -2.07
C MET A 211 1.11 8.17 -2.35
N GLY A 212 0.26 8.02 -3.37
CA GLY A 212 -0.77 9.00 -3.73
C GLY A 212 -0.22 10.32 -4.27
N CYS A 213 1.02 10.33 -4.78
CA CYS A 213 1.65 11.52 -5.35
C CYS A 213 1.30 11.70 -6.85
N LEU A 214 0.96 10.62 -7.55
CA LEU A 214 0.56 10.62 -8.97
C LEU A 214 -0.53 9.56 -9.18
N LEU A 215 -1.62 9.91 -9.86
CA LEU A 215 -2.73 8.98 -10.17
C LEU A 215 -2.81 8.83 -11.69
N THR A 216 -2.01 7.93 -12.25
CA THR A 216 -1.88 7.80 -13.72
C THR A 216 -2.60 6.60 -14.32
N GLY A 217 -3.10 5.67 -13.52
CA GLY A 217 -3.65 4.39 -14.00
C GLY A 217 -2.59 3.42 -14.55
N GLN A 218 -1.33 3.86 -14.61
CA GLN A 218 -0.17 3.09 -15.06
C GLN A 218 0.83 2.93 -13.91
N GLY A 219 1.79 2.03 -14.07
CA GLY A 219 2.84 1.81 -13.06
C GLY A 219 2.65 0.58 -12.19
N GLY A 220 1.70 -0.29 -12.49
CA GLY A 220 1.69 -1.65 -11.95
C GLY A 220 2.55 -2.58 -12.78
N ALA A 221 3.25 -3.52 -12.14
CA ALA A 221 3.81 -4.66 -12.85
C ALA A 221 3.53 -5.95 -12.08
N VAL A 222 2.94 -6.93 -12.78
CA VAL A 222 2.70 -8.26 -12.23
C VAL A 222 3.40 -9.29 -13.11
N TYR A 223 4.32 -10.03 -12.49
CA TYR A 223 5.03 -11.12 -13.12
C TYR A 223 4.47 -12.45 -12.65
N HIS A 224 4.40 -13.42 -13.57
CA HIS A 224 4.13 -14.81 -13.23
C HIS A 224 5.34 -15.66 -13.56
N TRP A 225 5.90 -16.31 -12.54
CA TRP A 225 6.98 -17.28 -12.68
C TRP A 225 6.39 -18.70 -12.56
N PRO A 226 6.22 -19.46 -13.67
CA PRO A 226 5.54 -20.76 -13.63
C PRO A 226 6.30 -21.87 -12.89
N ASP A 227 7.58 -21.63 -12.59
CA ASP A 227 8.51 -22.51 -11.89
C ASP A 227 9.25 -21.69 -10.83
N THR A 228 9.28 -22.19 -9.59
CA THR A 228 9.87 -21.50 -8.44
C THR A 228 11.25 -22.04 -8.06
N ASP A 229 11.63 -23.24 -8.53
CA ASP A 229 12.86 -23.94 -8.10
C ASP A 229 14.15 -23.20 -8.50
N GLY A 230 14.08 -22.39 -9.57
CA GLY A 230 15.21 -21.63 -10.11
C GLY A 230 15.25 -20.15 -9.70
N LEU A 231 14.32 -19.69 -8.87
CA LEU A 231 14.26 -18.27 -8.50
C LEU A 231 15.34 -17.95 -7.46
N VAL A 232 15.97 -16.79 -7.64
CA VAL A 232 17.00 -16.26 -6.73
C VAL A 232 16.53 -14.92 -6.17
N PRO A 233 16.99 -14.50 -4.98
CA PRO A 233 16.75 -13.14 -4.49
C PRO A 233 17.22 -12.13 -5.54
N ALA A 234 16.35 -11.21 -5.94
CA ALA A 234 16.73 -10.18 -6.90
C ALA A 234 17.70 -9.17 -6.26
N GLU A 235 18.71 -8.74 -7.02
CA GLU A 235 19.60 -7.68 -6.58
C GLU A 235 18.89 -6.32 -6.75
N PRO A 236 18.78 -5.51 -5.67
CA PRO A 236 18.12 -4.22 -5.78
C PRO A 236 18.96 -3.28 -6.67
N PRO A 237 18.35 -2.55 -7.61
CA PRO A 237 19.06 -1.67 -8.55
C PRO A 237 19.69 -0.44 -7.87
N LEU A 238 19.29 -0.15 -6.62
CA LEU A 238 19.79 0.96 -5.81
C LEU A 238 20.27 0.46 -4.45
N LYS A 239 21.31 1.11 -3.90
CA LYS A 239 21.83 0.80 -2.54
C LYS A 239 20.83 1.11 -1.43
N VAL A 240 19.93 2.05 -1.66
CA VAL A 240 18.85 2.43 -0.75
C VAL A 240 17.57 2.40 -1.58
N LEU A 241 16.72 1.44 -1.26
CA LEU A 241 15.41 1.25 -1.88
C LEU A 241 14.39 1.19 -0.74
N MET A 242 13.22 1.80 -0.92
CA MET A 242 12.11 1.58 0.00
C MET A 242 11.72 0.11 -0.06
N GLN A 243 11.68 -0.54 1.09
CA GLN A 243 11.33 -1.93 1.23
C GLN A 243 10.29 -2.05 2.34
N LEU A 244 9.17 -2.68 2.03
CA LEU A 244 8.23 -3.13 3.05
C LEU A 244 8.88 -4.31 3.76
N ALA A 245 8.80 -4.32 5.09
CA ALA A 245 9.23 -5.50 5.83
C ALA A 245 8.43 -6.74 5.39
N ARG A 246 8.93 -7.92 5.73
CA ARG A 246 8.26 -9.16 5.34
C ARG A 246 7.08 -9.43 6.28
N ALA A 247 5.91 -9.71 5.72
CA ALA A 247 4.75 -10.25 6.43
C ALA A 247 4.25 -11.49 5.69
N GLU A 248 4.24 -12.65 6.34
CA GLU A 248 3.68 -13.87 5.71
C GLU A 248 2.17 -13.70 5.52
N LEU A 249 1.58 -14.46 4.59
CA LEU A 249 0.14 -14.43 4.37
C LEU A 249 -0.50 -15.77 4.74
N LEU A 250 -1.58 -15.68 5.51
CA LEU A 250 -2.67 -16.65 5.48
C LEU A 250 -3.79 -16.12 4.58
N PHE A 251 -4.73 -17.00 4.26
CA PHE A 251 -5.82 -16.70 3.35
C PHE A 251 -7.17 -16.93 4.03
N ARG A 252 -8.08 -15.98 3.83
CA ARG A 252 -9.46 -16.04 4.31
C ARG A 252 -10.40 -16.19 3.11
N PRO A 253 -10.88 -17.40 2.78
CA PRO A 253 -11.88 -17.56 1.74
C PRO A 253 -13.19 -16.88 2.18
N MET A 254 -13.75 -16.06 1.31
CA MET A 254 -14.94 -15.27 1.58
C MET A 254 -15.76 -15.01 0.32
N PHE A 255 -16.94 -14.42 0.50
CA PHE A 255 -17.72 -13.84 -0.58
C PHE A 255 -17.79 -12.33 -0.42
N ASP A 256 -17.92 -11.65 -1.54
CA ASP A 256 -17.81 -10.22 -1.65
C ASP A 256 -18.94 -9.66 -2.50
N LEU A 257 -19.34 -8.42 -2.20
CA LEU A 257 -20.37 -7.67 -2.89
C LEU A 257 -19.80 -6.32 -3.33
N PRO A 258 -20.36 -5.67 -4.38
CA PRO A 258 -19.84 -4.39 -4.83
C PRO A 258 -19.93 -3.33 -3.75
N ASP A 259 -18.97 -2.41 -3.74
CA ASP A 259 -18.96 -1.29 -2.80
C ASP A 259 -20.29 -0.50 -2.84
N PRO A 260 -20.83 -0.06 -1.69
CA PRO A 260 -22.06 0.74 -1.62
C PRO A 260 -22.07 1.97 -2.54
N ASN A 261 -20.93 2.61 -2.75
CA ASN A 261 -20.79 3.80 -3.58
C ASN A 261 -20.59 3.49 -5.08
N SER A 262 -20.47 2.22 -5.46
CA SER A 262 -20.29 1.85 -6.86
C SER A 262 -21.52 2.18 -7.72
N SER A 263 -21.30 2.40 -9.02
CA SER A 263 -22.41 2.60 -9.97
C SER A 263 -23.36 1.41 -10.05
N ILE A 264 -22.86 0.19 -9.79
CA ILE A 264 -23.64 -1.04 -9.75
C ILE A 264 -24.68 -0.98 -8.63
N ILE A 265 -24.27 -0.60 -7.42
CA ILE A 265 -25.18 -0.50 -6.28
C ILE A 265 -26.11 0.69 -6.44
N SER A 266 -25.63 1.82 -6.95
CA SER A 266 -26.48 2.97 -7.28
C SER A 266 -27.63 2.60 -8.24
N ALA A 267 -27.39 1.67 -9.16
CA ALA A 267 -28.42 1.19 -10.09
C ALA A 267 -29.43 0.20 -9.44
N ILE A 268 -28.99 -0.62 -8.48
CA ILE A 268 -29.83 -1.60 -7.78
C ILE A 268 -30.63 -0.94 -6.65
N LEU A 269 -29.98 -0.06 -5.88
CA LEU A 269 -30.48 0.59 -4.67
C LEU A 269 -30.41 2.12 -4.83
N PRO A 270 -31.26 2.73 -5.68
CA PRO A 270 -31.25 4.19 -5.89
C PRO A 270 -31.77 4.99 -4.69
N ASP A 271 -32.39 4.31 -3.72
CA ASP A 271 -32.95 4.91 -2.51
C ASP A 271 -31.94 4.91 -1.36
N ARG A 272 -31.82 6.04 -0.65
CA ARG A 272 -30.84 6.23 0.44
C ARG A 272 -31.08 5.34 1.65
N GLU A 273 -32.33 4.98 1.96
CA GLU A 273 -32.64 4.12 3.10
C GLU A 273 -32.15 2.69 2.83
N HIS A 274 -32.47 2.15 1.66
CA HIS A 274 -31.96 0.84 1.25
C HIS A 274 -30.43 0.81 1.12
N LEU A 275 -29.82 1.88 0.61
CA LEU A 275 -28.37 2.02 0.52
C LEU A 275 -27.71 1.95 1.91
N GLY A 276 -28.23 2.67 2.90
CA GLY A 276 -27.69 2.63 4.27
C GLY A 276 -27.83 1.25 4.95
N VAL A 277 -28.90 0.52 4.65
CA VAL A 277 -29.08 -0.88 5.09
C VAL A 277 -28.03 -1.79 4.45
N TYR A 278 -27.80 -1.63 3.14
CA TYR A 278 -26.79 -2.38 2.41
C TYR A 278 -25.35 -2.09 2.88
N GLU A 279 -25.02 -0.82 3.10
CA GLU A 279 -23.72 -0.39 3.64
C GLU A 279 -23.45 -1.04 5.01
N SER A 280 -24.45 -1.02 5.90
CA SER A 280 -24.36 -1.67 7.20
C SER A 280 -24.12 -3.17 7.09
N PHE A 281 -24.78 -3.83 6.13
CA PHE A 281 -24.59 -5.25 5.87
C PHE A 281 -23.22 -5.58 5.28
N CYS A 282 -22.68 -4.75 4.37
CA CYS A 282 -21.32 -4.93 3.84
C CYS A 282 -20.28 -4.81 4.97
N ARG A 283 -20.45 -3.83 5.87
CA ARG A 283 -19.60 -3.68 7.06
C ARG A 283 -19.65 -4.91 7.97
N GLU A 284 -20.85 -5.47 8.17
CA GLU A 284 -21.04 -6.74 8.89
C GLU A 284 -20.29 -7.89 8.22
N MET A 285 -20.39 -8.03 6.90
CA MET A 285 -19.68 -9.07 6.15
C MET A 285 -18.16 -9.00 6.35
N THR A 286 -17.57 -7.81 6.20
CA THR A 286 -16.12 -7.58 6.36
C THR A 286 -15.65 -7.92 7.77
N THR A 287 -16.39 -7.45 8.77
CA THR A 287 -16.04 -7.60 10.20
C THR A 287 -16.54 -8.90 10.84
N TYR A 288 -17.22 -9.76 10.09
CA TYR A 288 -17.79 -10.99 10.63
C TYR A 288 -16.70 -11.87 11.27
N GLY A 289 -16.92 -12.30 12.51
CA GLY A 289 -15.97 -13.12 13.26
C GLY A 289 -14.75 -12.36 13.80
N MET A 290 -14.65 -11.04 13.57
CA MET A 290 -13.64 -10.19 14.20
C MET A 290 -14.04 -9.80 15.62
N PRO A 291 -13.07 -9.53 16.52
CA PRO A 291 -13.35 -8.92 17.81
C PRO A 291 -13.98 -7.53 17.67
N GLU A 292 -14.91 -7.16 18.55
CA GLU A 292 -15.56 -5.83 18.53
C GLU A 292 -14.56 -4.67 18.65
N ALA A 293 -13.47 -4.85 19.40
CA ALA A 293 -12.42 -3.84 19.58
C ALA A 293 -11.42 -3.77 18.42
N TRP A 294 -11.60 -4.55 17.35
CA TRP A 294 -10.68 -4.59 16.22
C TRP A 294 -10.77 -3.29 15.40
N SER A 295 -9.61 -2.76 15.02
CA SER A 295 -9.45 -1.52 14.26
C SER A 295 -8.32 -1.61 13.21
N GLY A 296 -8.00 -2.83 12.77
CA GLY A 296 -6.95 -3.07 11.79
C GLY A 296 -7.40 -2.84 10.34
N ALA A 297 -6.46 -3.01 9.42
CA ALA A 297 -6.70 -3.04 7.98
C ALA A 297 -7.17 -4.44 7.56
N SER A 298 -8.38 -4.58 7.00
CA SER A 298 -8.92 -5.86 6.50
C SER A 298 -9.39 -5.82 5.05
N GLY A 299 -9.24 -4.68 4.37
CA GLY A 299 -9.62 -4.54 2.97
C GLY A 299 -8.68 -5.25 2.00
N SER A 300 -7.53 -5.77 2.46
CA SER A 300 -6.59 -6.48 1.59
C SER A 300 -7.17 -7.81 1.11
N LYS A 301 -7.35 -7.98 -0.20
CA LYS A 301 -7.98 -9.17 -0.80
C LYS A 301 -7.50 -9.43 -2.22
N LEU A 302 -7.45 -10.70 -2.60
CA LEU A 302 -7.39 -11.13 -4.00
C LEU A 302 -8.82 -11.31 -4.53
N LEU A 303 -9.03 -10.89 -5.79
CA LEU A 303 -10.30 -11.02 -6.49
C LEU A 303 -11.45 -10.28 -5.77
N GLY A 304 -12.71 -10.59 -6.11
CA GLY A 304 -13.89 -9.91 -5.56
C GLY A 304 -14.24 -8.61 -6.28
N TRP A 305 -14.69 -7.63 -5.50
CA TRP A 305 -14.98 -6.26 -5.93
C TRP A 305 -14.03 -5.28 -5.26
N PRO A 306 -13.64 -4.17 -5.91
CA PRO A 306 -12.90 -3.15 -5.19
C PRO A 306 -13.82 -2.45 -4.18
N ASP A 307 -13.28 -2.19 -3.00
CA ASP A 307 -13.86 -1.23 -2.05
C ASP A 307 -13.50 0.18 -2.53
N LEU A 308 -14.38 1.17 -2.38
CA LEU A 308 -14.19 2.52 -2.90
C LEU A 308 -14.04 3.53 -1.76
N LEU A 309 -13.04 4.41 -1.86
CA LEU A 309 -12.82 5.48 -0.87
C LEU A 309 -13.28 6.87 -1.33
N GLN A 310 -13.36 7.11 -2.65
CA GLN A 310 -13.58 8.46 -3.20
C GLN A 310 -14.93 8.65 -3.93
N ASP A 311 -15.98 7.91 -3.55
CA ASP A 311 -17.35 7.98 -4.09
C ASP A 311 -17.49 7.88 -5.64
N GLU A 312 -16.41 7.57 -6.35
CA GLU A 312 -16.36 7.43 -7.79
C GLU A 312 -15.76 6.06 -8.16
N ASP A 313 -16.37 5.41 -9.16
CA ASP A 313 -15.74 4.26 -9.82
C ASP A 313 -14.41 4.71 -10.43
N PHE A 314 -13.46 3.78 -10.58
CA PHE A 314 -12.22 4.09 -11.30
C PHE A 314 -12.54 4.51 -12.74
N ALA A 315 -12.05 5.68 -13.14
CA ALA A 315 -11.98 6.08 -14.55
C ALA A 315 -10.86 5.29 -15.25
N LEU A 316 -11.08 4.00 -15.44
CA LEU A 316 -10.27 3.18 -16.33
C LEU A 316 -10.71 3.47 -17.78
N ASP A 317 -9.81 3.27 -18.75
CA ASP A 317 -10.08 3.57 -20.17
C ASP A 317 -11.28 2.78 -20.75
N GLU A 318 -11.76 1.75 -20.04
CA GLU A 318 -12.94 0.95 -20.35
C GLU A 318 -13.96 0.96 -19.18
N PRO A 319 -15.26 0.72 -19.44
CA PRO A 319 -16.26 0.69 -18.38
C PRO A 319 -15.94 -0.34 -17.29
N PHE A 320 -16.23 -0.02 -16.03
CA PHE A 320 -15.93 -0.82 -14.83
C PHE A 320 -16.28 -2.32 -14.92
N VAL A 321 -17.33 -2.67 -15.69
CA VAL A 321 -17.74 -4.06 -15.95
C VAL A 321 -16.74 -4.88 -16.80
N GLY A 322 -15.83 -4.21 -17.51
CA GLY A 322 -14.79 -4.81 -18.35
C GLY A 322 -13.55 -5.26 -17.58
N TYR A 323 -13.37 -4.78 -16.35
CA TYR A 323 -12.23 -5.08 -15.49
C TYR A 323 -12.59 -6.01 -14.34
N ARG A 324 -11.58 -6.70 -13.85
CA ARG A 324 -11.64 -7.53 -12.66
C ARG A 324 -10.51 -7.13 -11.74
N LEU A 325 -10.81 -7.08 -10.44
CA LEU A 325 -9.82 -6.91 -9.41
C LEU A 325 -8.94 -8.17 -9.36
N LEU A 326 -7.62 -7.98 -9.43
CA LEU A 326 -6.64 -9.01 -9.09
C LEU A 326 -6.29 -8.95 -7.61
N LEU A 327 -5.89 -7.76 -7.16
CA LEU A 327 -5.46 -7.51 -5.80
C LEU A 327 -5.93 -6.12 -5.36
N GLN A 328 -6.49 -6.03 -4.16
CA GLN A 328 -6.62 -4.79 -3.40
C GLN A 328 -5.73 -4.91 -2.15
N LEU A 329 -5.04 -3.83 -1.81
CA LEU A 329 -4.28 -3.70 -0.58
C LEU A 329 -4.77 -2.52 0.23
N ASP A 330 -5.21 -2.84 1.44
CA ASP A 330 -5.36 -1.93 2.56
C ASP A 330 -3.98 -1.67 3.19
N SER A 331 -3.92 -0.85 4.24
CA SER A 331 -2.68 -0.54 4.95
C SER A 331 -1.90 -1.79 5.32
N TYR A 332 -0.60 -1.73 5.11
CA TYR A 332 0.32 -2.82 5.34
C TYR A 332 0.75 -2.87 6.82
N THR A 333 0.87 -4.08 7.37
CA THR A 333 1.56 -4.31 8.65
C THR A 333 2.18 -5.71 8.74
N ASN A 334 3.30 -5.83 9.46
CA ASN A 334 3.91 -7.08 9.93
C ASN A 334 3.76 -7.27 11.45
N GLY A 335 3.00 -6.41 12.13
CA GLY A 335 2.88 -6.39 13.60
C GLY A 335 3.92 -5.56 14.34
N GLN A 336 4.81 -4.87 13.61
CA GLN A 336 5.77 -3.90 14.16
C GLN A 336 5.69 -2.58 13.39
N ASP A 337 5.74 -2.69 12.06
CA ASP A 337 5.61 -1.59 11.13
C ASP A 337 4.16 -1.47 10.66
N PHE A 338 3.79 -0.25 10.32
CA PHE A 338 2.52 0.08 9.71
C PHE A 338 2.77 1.07 8.59
N VAL A 339 2.24 0.80 7.40
CA VAL A 339 2.39 1.64 6.21
C VAL A 339 1.03 1.86 5.58
N ASP A 340 0.61 3.12 5.48
CA ASP A 340 -0.55 3.52 4.70
C ASP A 340 -0.15 3.81 3.25
N TRP A 341 -1.08 3.57 2.33
CA TRP A 341 -0.96 4.00 0.94
C TRP A 341 -1.47 5.43 0.81
N GLY A 342 -0.58 6.41 0.67
CA GLY A 342 -0.94 7.82 0.81
C GLY A 342 -1.60 8.12 2.18
N PRO A 343 -2.55 9.07 2.27
CA PRO A 343 -3.33 9.28 3.49
C PRO A 343 -4.44 8.23 3.63
N GLY A 344 -4.10 7.04 4.15
CA GLY A 344 -5.07 6.00 4.51
C GLY A 344 -5.85 5.41 3.34
N GLY A 345 -5.16 5.17 2.22
CA GLY A 345 -5.74 4.71 0.96
C GLY A 345 -5.63 3.21 0.69
N TYR A 346 -6.16 2.82 -0.48
CA TYR A 346 -6.08 1.48 -1.04
C TYR A 346 -5.30 1.49 -2.36
N LEU A 347 -4.51 0.43 -2.56
CA LEU A 347 -3.83 0.15 -3.82
C LEU A 347 -4.55 -1.00 -4.55
N TYR A 348 -4.77 -0.87 -5.85
CA TYR A 348 -5.53 -1.83 -6.63
C TYR A 348 -4.77 -2.26 -7.88
N TYR A 349 -4.84 -3.55 -8.18
CA TYR A 349 -4.39 -4.12 -9.44
C TYR A 349 -5.60 -4.64 -10.19
N PHE A 350 -5.84 -4.10 -11.38
CA PHE A 350 -6.92 -4.52 -12.26
C PHE A 350 -6.40 -5.19 -13.51
N LEU A 351 -7.18 -6.11 -14.05
CA LEU A 351 -6.95 -6.73 -15.36
C LEU A 351 -8.27 -6.75 -16.12
N SER A 352 -8.22 -6.57 -17.44
CA SER A 352 -9.41 -6.80 -18.26
C SER A 352 -9.85 -8.27 -18.16
N GLY A 353 -11.15 -8.53 -18.37
CA GLY A 353 -11.66 -9.90 -18.38
C GLY A 353 -10.94 -10.82 -19.39
N GLN A 354 -10.52 -10.26 -20.53
CA GLN A 354 -9.73 -10.98 -21.54
C GLN A 354 -8.31 -11.27 -21.05
N ALA A 355 -7.64 -10.31 -20.42
CA ALA A 355 -6.29 -10.51 -19.88
C ALA A 355 -6.28 -11.59 -18.79
N PHE A 356 -7.28 -11.61 -17.91
CA PHE A 356 -7.48 -12.71 -16.95
C PHE A 356 -7.62 -14.07 -17.64
N ALA A 357 -8.51 -14.17 -18.64
CA ALA A 357 -8.76 -15.43 -19.34
C ALA A 357 -7.52 -15.95 -20.10
N GLN A 358 -6.64 -15.04 -20.54
CA GLN A 358 -5.39 -15.34 -21.23
C GLN A 358 -4.18 -15.41 -20.30
N GLN A 359 -4.36 -15.18 -19.00
CA GLN A 359 -3.30 -15.08 -18.00
C GLN A 359 -2.19 -14.08 -18.39
N ARG A 360 -2.58 -12.93 -18.95
CA ARG A 360 -1.69 -11.82 -19.34
C ARG A 360 -1.48 -10.87 -18.18
N TRP A 361 -0.72 -11.31 -17.18
CA TRP A 361 -0.47 -10.55 -15.95
C TRP A 361 0.31 -9.25 -16.19
N ASP A 362 1.08 -9.19 -17.27
CA ASP A 362 1.80 -7.99 -17.74
C ASP A 362 0.87 -6.84 -18.13
N ALA A 363 -0.42 -7.12 -18.37
CA ALA A 363 -1.45 -6.12 -18.67
C ALA A 363 -2.13 -5.56 -17.42
N ALA A 364 -1.61 -5.84 -16.22
CA ALA A 364 -2.20 -5.34 -14.98
C ALA A 364 -2.04 -3.82 -14.86
N GLU A 365 -3.16 -3.14 -14.62
CA GLU A 365 -3.21 -1.70 -14.38
C GLU A 365 -3.21 -1.42 -12.87
N LEU A 366 -2.51 -0.36 -12.47
CA LEU A 366 -2.42 0.07 -11.07
C LEU A 366 -3.30 1.28 -10.85
N ALA A 367 -4.15 1.21 -9.83
CA ALA A 367 -4.92 2.34 -9.36
C ALA A 367 -4.72 2.54 -7.86
N MET A 368 -5.04 3.73 -7.38
CA MET A 368 -4.96 4.08 -5.96
C MET A 368 -6.08 5.08 -5.65
N GLN A 369 -6.69 4.93 -4.47
CA GLN A 369 -7.59 5.91 -3.87
C GLN A 369 -7.13 6.19 -2.46
N CYS A 370 -7.29 7.41 -1.97
CA CYS A 370 -6.97 7.79 -0.60
C CYS A 370 -7.98 8.77 -0.02
N THR A 371 -7.90 8.99 1.30
CA THR A 371 -8.84 9.85 2.05
C THR A 371 -8.51 11.34 1.97
#